data_AF-A0A1W1CLE8-F1
#
_entry.id   AF-A0A1W1CLE8-F1
#
_cell.length_a   1.000
_cell.length_b   1.000
_cell.length_c   1.000
_cell.angle_alpha   90.00
_cell.angle_beta   90.00
_cell.angle_gamma   90.00
#
_symmetry.space_group_name_H-M   'P 1'
#
loop_
_entity.id
_entity.type
_entity.pdbx_description
1 polymer ?
#
loop_
_entity_poly.entity_id
_entity_poly.type
_entity_poly.pdbx_seq_one_letter_code
_entity_poly.pdbx_strand_id
1 'polypeptide(L)' 'MKRTNKPTLILWTKRLLAVLAIFVWIVIIYEISNSPLPFNEQAPYCMMSTMMIFGILSLAYKGLEYWERQENA' A
#
# COMPACT_ATOMS: atom_id res chain seq x y z
N MET A 1 -33.46 -0.18 -11.73
CA MET A 1 -32.30 -0.71 -10.99
C MET A 1 -31.19 -1.06 -11.95
N LYS A 2 -30.06 -0.32 -11.99
CA LYS A 2 -28.91 -0.67 -12.83
C LYS A 2 -27.64 0.06 -12.35
N ARG A 3 -26.77 -0.61 -11.57
CA ARG A 3 -25.35 -0.28 -11.37
C ARG A 3 -24.65 -1.45 -10.64
N THR A 4 -24.48 -2.57 -11.33
CA THR A 4 -23.94 -3.82 -10.75
C THR A 4 -22.44 -4.03 -11.00
N ASN A 5 -21.72 -3.06 -11.59
CA ASN A 5 -20.32 -3.25 -12.04
C ASN A 5 -19.27 -2.34 -11.36
N LYS A 6 -19.68 -1.30 -10.62
CA LYS A 6 -18.75 -0.36 -9.95
C LYS A 6 -18.10 -0.87 -8.65
N PRO A 7 -18.79 -1.61 -7.75
CA PRO A 7 -18.15 -2.05 -6.49
C PRO A 7 -17.02 -3.06 -6.75
N THR A 8 -17.13 -3.85 -7.82
CA THR A 8 -16.09 -4.79 -8.26
C THR A 8 -14.81 -4.10 -8.70
N LEU A 9 -14.89 -2.98 -9.44
CA LEU A 9 -13.70 -2.25 -9.90
C LEU A 9 -12.94 -1.64 -8.72
N ILE A 10 -13.63 -0.99 -7.78
CA ILE A 10 -12.99 -0.40 -6.59
C ILE A 10 -12.35 -1.48 -5.72
N LEU A 11 -13.03 -2.62 -5.55
CA LEU A 11 -12.49 -3.78 -4.82
C LEU A 11 -11.21 -4.33 -5.49
N TRP A 12 -11.20 -4.42 -6.81
CA TRP A 12 -10.02 -4.83 -7.58
C TRP A 12 -8.89 -3.83 -7.48
N THR A 13 -9.18 -2.52 -7.54
CA THR A 13 -8.18 -1.46 -7.35
C THR A 13 -7.55 -1.54 -5.97
N LYS A 14 -8.36 -1.73 -4.91
CA LYS A 14 -7.85 -1.94 -3.54
C LYS A 14 -6.90 -3.14 -3.49
N ARG A 15 -7.31 -4.30 -4.03
CA ARG A 15 -6.47 -5.51 -4.08
C ARG A 15 -5.15 -5.27 -4.84
N LEU A 16 -5.21 -4.59 -5.98
CA LEU A 16 -4.04 -4.30 -6.80
C LEU A 16 -3.07 -3.36 -6.06
N LEU A 17 -3.62 -2.37 -5.33
CA LEU A 17 -2.85 -1.47 -4.49
C LEU A 17 -2.13 -2.20 -3.35
N ALA A 18 -2.80 -3.18 -2.72
CA ALA A 18 -2.19 -4.02 -1.69
C ALA A 18 -1.05 -4.89 -2.26
N VAL A 19 -1.26 -5.50 -3.42
CA VAL A 19 -0.22 -6.31 -4.10
C VAL A 19 0.99 -5.44 -4.46
N LEU A 20 0.78 -4.25 -5.00
CA LEU A 20 1.85 -3.30 -5.32
C LEU A 20 2.62 -2.88 -4.06
N ALA A 21 1.92 -2.59 -2.96
CA ALA A 21 2.58 -2.22 -1.70
C ALA A 21 3.45 -3.35 -1.14
N ILE A 22 2.97 -4.60 -1.19
CA ILE A 22 3.76 -5.77 -0.80
C ILE A 22 4.98 -5.94 -1.71
N PHE A 23 4.81 -5.78 -3.02
CA PHE A 23 5.90 -5.89 -3.98
C PHE A 23 7.00 -4.85 -3.73
N VAL A 24 6.61 -3.58 -3.55
CA VAL A 24 7.53 -2.48 -3.21
C VAL A 24 8.24 -2.75 -1.88
N TRP A 25 7.52 -3.27 -0.89
CA TRP A 25 8.10 -3.63 0.39
C TRP A 25 9.16 -4.74 0.29
N ILE A 26 8.89 -5.79 -0.48
CA ILE A 26 9.85 -6.89 -0.73
C ILE A 26 11.11 -6.35 -1.43
N VAL A 27 10.96 -5.47 -2.43
CA VAL A 27 12.10 -4.87 -3.14
C VAL A 27 12.98 -4.06 -2.17
N ILE A 28 12.37 -3.26 -1.30
CA ILE A 28 13.12 -2.48 -0.30
C ILE A 28 13.84 -3.39 0.70
N ILE A 29 13.20 -4.46 1.17
CA ILE A 29 13.87 -5.45 2.02
C ILE A 29 15.07 -6.07 1.30
N TYR A 30 14.91 -6.43 0.04
CA TYR A 30 15.98 -7.01 -0.75
C TYR A 30 17.18 -6.06 -0.87
N GLU A 31 16.94 -4.77 -1.15
CA GLU A 31 18.01 -3.77 -1.20
C GLU A 31 18.70 -3.59 0.16
N ILE A 32 17.94 -3.51 1.26
CA ILE A 32 18.50 -3.39 2.61
C ILE A 32 19.33 -4.63 2.96
N SER A 33 18.83 -5.83 2.63
CA SER A 33 19.50 -7.10 2.94
C SER A 33 20.83 -7.30 2.21
N ASN A 34 21.01 -6.67 1.04
CA ASN A 34 22.26 -6.68 0.30
C ASN A 34 23.23 -5.58 0.76
N SER A 35 22.81 -4.70 1.67
CA SER A 35 23.68 -3.66 2.18
C SER A 35 24.66 -4.22 3.22
N PRO A 36 25.95 -3.84 3.18
CA PRO A 36 26.96 -4.32 4.14
C PRO A 36 26.88 -3.63 5.51
N LEU A 37 25.82 -2.89 5.80
CA LEU A 37 25.69 -2.10 7.03
C LEU A 37 25.40 -2.99 8.26
N PRO A 38 25.83 -2.58 9.46
CA PRO A 38 25.48 -3.29 10.69
C PRO A 38 23.96 -3.27 10.95
N PHE A 39 23.42 -4.35 11.53
CA PHE A 39 21.98 -4.52 11.77
C PHE A 39 21.34 -3.36 12.56
N ASN A 40 22.09 -2.76 13.49
CA ASN A 40 21.62 -1.63 14.30
C ASN A 40 21.30 -0.38 13.46
N GLU A 41 22.02 -0.18 12.36
CA GLU A 41 21.75 0.91 11.42
C GLU A 41 20.67 0.52 10.40
N GLN A 42 20.57 -0.76 10.00
CA GLN A 42 19.54 -1.23 9.05
C GLN A 42 18.13 -1.32 9.64
N ALA A 43 18.01 -1.70 10.93
CA ALA A 43 16.72 -1.87 11.60
C ALA A 43 15.81 -0.63 11.51
N PRO A 44 16.27 0.60 11.81
CA PRO A 44 15.44 1.79 11.67
C PRO A 44 15.05 2.10 10.22
N TYR A 45 15.88 1.80 9.21
CA TYR A 45 15.49 1.96 7.80
C TYR A 45 14.40 0.98 7.37
N CYS A 46 14.48 -0.28 7.81
CA CYS A 46 13.43 -1.27 7.56
C CYS A 46 12.11 -0.87 8.26
N MET A 47 12.19 -0.36 9.49
CA MET A 47 11.03 0.05 10.27
C MET A 47 10.38 1.34 9.73
N MET A 48 11.20 2.31 9.27
CA MET A 48 10.71 3.54 8.69
C MET A 48 10.08 3.29 7.30
N SER A 49 10.73 2.48 6.46
CA SER A 49 10.20 2.15 5.13
C SER A 49 8.87 1.39 5.20
N THR A 50 8.76 0.41 6.10
CA THR A 50 7.47 -0.27 6.37
C THR A 50 6.39 0.73 6.77
N MET A 51 6.65 1.56 7.78
CA MET A 51 5.67 2.55 8.23
C MET A 51 5.24 3.50 7.11
N MET A 52 6.17 3.94 6.27
CA MET A 52 5.88 4.83 5.15
C MET A 52 5.01 4.14 4.10
N ILE A 53 5.34 2.92 3.70
CA ILE A 53 4.58 2.15 2.70
C ILE A 53 3.16 1.87 3.21
N PHE A 54 3.02 1.38 4.44
CA PHE A 54 1.71 1.11 5.03
C PHE A 54 0.91 2.39 5.31
N GLY A 55 1.58 3.50 5.61
CA GLY A 55 0.97 4.82 5.77
C GLY A 55 0.37 5.34 4.46
N ILE A 56 1.14 5.30 3.36
CA ILE A 56 0.67 5.68 2.03
C ILE A 56 -0.46 4.76 1.57
N LEU A 57 -0.33 3.46 1.79
CA LEU A 57 -1.37 2.48 1.47
C LEU A 57 -2.67 2.80 2.22
N SER A 58 -2.58 3.10 3.52
CA SER A 58 -3.73 3.46 4.35
C SER A 58 -4.42 4.74 3.89
N LEU A 59 -3.64 5.76 3.51
CA LEU A 59 -4.15 7.01 2.94
C LEU A 59 -4.87 6.76 1.61
N ALA A 60 -4.26 5.97 0.72
CA ALA A 60 -4.85 5.67 -0.58
C ALA A 60 -6.14 4.83 -0.45
N TYR A 61 -6.19 3.89 0.49
CA TYR A 61 -7.41 3.13 0.81
C TYR A 61 -8.53 4.03 1.34
N LYS A 62 -8.22 4.91 2.31
CA LYS A 62 -9.21 5.87 2.84
C LYS A 62 -9.65 6.89 1.79
N GLY A 63 -8.75 7.31 0.91
CA GLY A 63 -9.07 8.19 -0.22
C GLY A 63 -10.05 7.53 -1.20
N LEU A 64 -9.81 6.27 -1.56
CA LEU A 64 -10.71 5.46 -2.38
C LEU A 64 -12.10 5.30 -1.72
N GLU A 65 -12.15 5.08 -0.41
CA GLU A 65 -13.41 4.99 0.34
C GLU A 65 -14.17 6.32 0.40
N TYR A 66 -13.44 7.42 0.55
CA TYR A 66 -14.05 8.76 0.53
C TYR A 66 -14.68 9.06 -0.83
N TRP A 67 -13.96 8.74 -1.92
CA TRP A 67 -14.47 8.88 -3.29
C TRP A 67 -15.69 7.99 -3.55
N GLU A 68 -15.67 6.76 -3.07
CA GLU A 68 -16.80 5.83 -3.18
C GLU A 68 -18.06 6.34 -2.44
N ARG A 69 -17.88 7.00 -1.29
CA ARG A 69 -18.99 7.64 -0.56
C ARG A 69 -19.52 8.87 -1.27
N GLN A 70 -18.66 9.70 -1.86
CA GLN A 70 -19.09 10.89 -2.60
C GLN A 70 -19.83 10.55 -3.90
N GLU A 71 -19.41 9.53 -4.66
CA GLU A 71 -20.06 9.16 -5.93
C GLU A 71 -21.44 8.49 -5.75
N ASN A 72 -21.78 8.10 -4.52
CA ASN A 72 -23.07 7.52 -4.14
C ASN A 72 -23.97 8.47 -3.32
N ALA A 73 -23.54 9.73 -3.10
CA ALA A 73 -24.35 10.80 -2.53
C ALA A 73 -25.03 11.62 -3.64
#